data_AF-A0A6S7A316-F1
#
_entry.id   AF-A0A6S7A316-F1
#
_cell.length_a   1.000
_cell.length_b   1.000
_cell.length_c   1.000
_cell.angle_alpha   90.00
_cell.angle_beta   90.00
_cell.angle_gamma   90.00
#
_symmetry.space_group_name_H-M   'P 1'
#
loop_
_entity.id
_entity.type
_entity.pdbx_description
1 polymer ?
#
loop_
_entity_poly.entity_id
_entity_poly.type
_entity_poly.pdbx_seq_one_letter_code
_entity_poly.pdbx_strand_id
1 'polypeptide(L)'
;MDTTPEATRHEPWNKGKIVGQKAPFKPKHIWALRVRFQIEGRLRELALLNLGIDSKFRGCDLVALKVRDICHGDQMAMRTIVMQRKTQRPVQFEITQATR
;
A
#
# COMPACT_ATOMS: atom_id res chain seq x y z
N MET A 1 -40.24 -11.27 6.96
CA MET A 1 -39.33 -12.12 6.17
C MET A 1 -38.15 -11.25 5.82
N ASP A 2 -37.05 -11.38 6.58
CA ASP A 2 -35.85 -10.57 6.38
C ASP A 2 -35.08 -11.07 5.16
N THR A 3 -35.10 -10.31 4.07
CA THR A 3 -34.21 -10.50 2.94
C THR A 3 -32.84 -9.92 3.30
N THR A 4 -31.95 -10.78 3.79
CA THR A 4 -30.53 -10.44 3.95
C THR A 4 -29.93 -10.27 2.55
N PRO A 5 -29.27 -9.13 2.22
CA PRO A 5 -28.69 -8.95 0.90
C PRO A 5 -27.54 -9.94 0.74
N GLU A 6 -27.69 -10.86 -0.21
CA GLU A 6 -26.67 -11.83 -0.55
C GLU A 6 -25.46 -11.09 -1.12
N ALA A 7 -24.41 -10.97 -0.31
CA ALA A 7 -23.17 -10.31 -0.70
C ALA A 7 -22.58 -11.07 -1.90
N THR A 8 -22.65 -10.45 -3.08
CA THR A 8 -22.06 -10.97 -4.31
C THR A 8 -20.57 -11.21 -4.06
N ARG A 9 -20.19 -12.47 -3.90
CA ARG A 9 -18.79 -12.88 -3.75
C ARG A 9 -18.07 -12.59 -5.06
N HIS A 10 -17.42 -11.44 -5.15
CA HIS A 10 -16.63 -11.07 -6.31
C HIS A 10 -15.45 -12.02 -6.42
N GLU A 11 -15.45 -12.90 -7.42
CA GLU A 11 -14.30 -13.76 -7.67
C GLU A 11 -13.15 -12.95 -8.28
N PRO A 12 -11.91 -13.13 -7.81
CA PRO A 12 -10.76 -12.51 -8.45
C PRO A 12 -10.60 -13.00 -9.90
N TRP A 13 -10.24 -12.10 -10.82
CA TRP A 13 -10.03 -12.41 -12.25
C TRP A 13 -9.03 -13.55 -12.54
N ASN A 14 -8.15 -13.80 -11.56
CA ASN A 14 -7.09 -14.79 -11.61
C ASN A 14 -7.37 -16.06 -10.78
N LYS A 15 -8.57 -16.25 -10.23
CA LYS A 15 -8.92 -17.46 -9.49
C LYS A 15 -8.75 -18.70 -10.39
N GLY A 16 -8.03 -19.70 -9.90
CA GLY A 16 -7.73 -20.93 -10.66
C GLY A 16 -6.70 -20.77 -11.79
N LYS A 17 -6.10 -19.58 -11.98
CA LYS A 17 -5.11 -19.34 -13.04
C LYS A 17 -3.71 -19.20 -12.43
N ILE A 18 -2.72 -19.90 -13.00
CA ILE A 18 -1.31 -19.65 -12.69
C ILE A 18 -0.91 -18.34 -13.36
N VAL A 19 -0.82 -17.27 -12.57
CA VAL A 19 -0.30 -15.99 -13.04
C VAL A 19 1.21 -16.02 -12.84
N GLY A 20 1.96 -15.96 -13.94
CA GLY A 20 3.42 -15.87 -13.91
C GLY A 20 3.93 -14.56 -13.30
N GLN A 21 5.22 -14.31 -13.45
CA GLN A 21 5.83 -13.07 -12.97
C GLN A 21 5.14 -11.85 -13.59
N LYS A 22 4.66 -10.93 -12.74
CA LYS A 22 4.14 -9.65 -13.19
C LYS A 22 5.30 -8.73 -13.56
N ALA A 23 5.15 -7.99 -14.65
CA ALA A 23 6.14 -7.00 -15.05
C ALA A 23 6.30 -5.93 -13.94
N PRO A 24 7.54 -5.54 -13.60
CA PRO A 24 7.76 -4.48 -12.62
C PRO A 24 7.25 -3.14 -13.16
N PHE A 25 6.95 -2.22 -12.24
CA PHE A 25 6.64 -0.85 -12.62
C PHE A 25 7.86 -0.17 -13.24
N LYS A 26 7.63 0.56 -14.34
CA LYS A 26 8.63 1.44 -14.93
C LYS A 26 8.61 2.79 -14.20
N PRO A 27 9.75 3.50 -14.05
CA PRO A 27 9.79 4.81 -13.41
C PRO A 27 8.77 5.81 -13.98
N LYS A 28 8.58 5.81 -15.30
CA LYS A 28 7.56 6.63 -15.98
C LYS A 28 6.12 6.34 -15.54
N HIS A 29 5.79 5.10 -15.20
CA HIS A 29 4.45 4.73 -14.73
C HIS A 29 4.22 5.22 -13.30
N ILE A 30 5.24 5.11 -12.44
CA ILE A 30 5.21 5.62 -11.07
C ILE A 30 5.02 7.13 -11.09
N TRP A 31 5.79 7.83 -11.92
CA TRP A 31 5.67 9.28 -12.08
C TRP A 31 4.26 9.69 -12.55
N ALA A 32 3.73 9.03 -13.59
CA ALA A 32 2.38 9.32 -14.09
C ALA A 32 1.29 9.12 -13.02
N LEU A 33 1.40 8.06 -12.21
CA LEU A 33 0.46 7.81 -11.10
C LEU A 33 0.56 8.89 -10.00
N ARG A 34 1.78 9.27 -9.62
CA ARG A 34 2.00 10.36 -8.64
C ARG A 34 1.35 11.66 -9.09
N VAL A 35 1.63 12.08 -10.32
CA VAL A 35 1.09 13.32 -10.90
C VAL A 35 -0.43 13.27 -10.95
N ARG A 36 -1.02 12.15 -11.40
CA ARG A 36 -2.47 11.99 -11.44
C ARG A 36 -3.10 12.13 -10.04
N PHE A 37 -2.57 11.44 -9.04
CA PHE A 37 -3.10 11.55 -7.68
C PHE A 37 -2.93 12.95 -7.07
N GLN A 38 -1.84 13.65 -7.40
CA GLN A 38 -1.62 15.02 -6.97
C GLN A 38 -2.63 15.99 -7.58
N ILE A 39 -2.85 15.92 -8.90
CA ILE A 39 -3.83 16.76 -9.60
C ILE A 39 -5.25 16.51 -9.10
N GLU A 40 -5.60 15.25 -8.84
CA GLU A 40 -6.92 14.85 -8.33
C GLU A 40 -7.09 15.10 -6.81
N GLY A 41 -6.06 15.54 -6.09
CA GLY A 41 -6.12 15.73 -4.64
C GLY A 41 -6.29 14.43 -3.84
N ARG A 42 -5.91 13.28 -4.41
CA ARG A 42 -6.06 11.95 -3.82
C ARG A 42 -4.91 11.59 -2.88
N LEU A 43 -4.87 12.29 -1.74
CA LEU A 43 -3.76 12.22 -0.79
C LEU A 43 -3.54 10.81 -0.22
N ARG A 44 -4.61 10.06 0.06
CA ARG A 44 -4.51 8.69 0.61
C ARG A 44 -3.84 7.75 -0.37
N GLU A 45 -4.24 7.77 -1.64
CA GLU A 45 -3.67 6.93 -2.70
C GLU A 45 -2.23 7.31 -3.00
N LEU A 46 -1.91 8.60 -3.00
CA LEU A 46 -0.54 9.08 -3.13
C LEU A 46 0.35 8.58 -1.99
N ALA A 47 -0.12 8.70 -0.74
CA ALA A 47 0.60 8.23 0.45
C ALA A 47 0.82 6.71 0.42
N LEU A 48 -0.23 5.93 0.07
CA LEU A 48 -0.12 4.47 -0.05
C LEU A 48 0.81 4.05 -1.19
N LEU A 49 0.78 4.71 -2.34
CA LEU A 49 1.70 4.44 -3.44
C LEU A 49 3.16 4.66 -3.01
N ASN A 50 3.43 5.80 -2.39
CA ASN A 50 4.77 6.17 -1.94
C ASN A 50 5.29 5.24 -0.85
N LEU A 51 4.51 4.99 0.21
CA LEU A 51 4.88 4.04 1.26
C LEU A 51 5.00 2.60 0.76
N GLY A 52 4.17 2.19 -0.20
CA GLY A 52 4.23 0.86 -0.80
C GLY A 52 5.52 0.62 -1.58
N ILE A 53 6.03 1.64 -2.28
CA ILE A 53 7.31 1.59 -2.99
C ILE A 53 8.47 1.51 -2.00
N ASP A 54 8.44 2.33 -0.95
CA ASP A 54 9.49 2.41 0.06
C ASP A 54 9.58 1.13 0.92
N SER A 55 8.43 0.59 1.35
CA SER A 55 8.35 -0.55 2.29
C SER A 55 8.27 -1.93 1.63
N LYS A 56 7.79 -2.01 0.38
CA LYS A 56 7.48 -3.27 -0.33
C LYS A 56 6.51 -4.18 0.44
N PHE A 57 5.62 -3.59 1.22
CA PHE A 57 4.61 -4.35 1.98
C PHE A 57 3.54 -4.99 1.09
N ARG A 58 2.93 -6.06 1.60
CA ARG A 58 1.71 -6.59 0.99
C ARG A 58 0.61 -5.55 1.13
N GLY A 59 -0.30 -5.51 0.16
CA GLY A 59 -1.40 -4.55 0.17
C GLY A 59 -2.19 -4.56 1.48
N CYS A 60 -2.43 -5.74 2.07
CA CYS A 60 -3.14 -5.84 3.35
C CYS A 60 -2.35 -5.28 4.55
N ASP A 61 -1.03 -5.43 4.57
CA ASP A 61 -0.17 -4.86 5.63
C ASP A 61 -0.12 -3.32 5.46
N LEU A 62 0.06 -2.86 4.21
CA LEU A 62 0.15 -1.44 3.87
C LEU A 62 -1.11 -0.66 4.23
N VAL A 63 -2.30 -1.16 3.88
CA VAL A 63 -3.58 -0.47 4.18
C VAL A 63 -3.97 -0.53 5.65
N ALA A 64 -3.31 -1.38 6.45
CA ALA A 64 -3.54 -1.51 7.88
C ALA A 64 -2.57 -0.66 8.73
N LEU A 65 -1.56 -0.03 8.11
CA LEU A 65 -0.63 0.88 8.80
C LEU A 65 -1.37 2.04 9.47
N LYS A 66 -0.89 2.41 10.65
CA LYS A 66 -1.37 3.55 11.43
C LYS A 66 -0.32 4.66 11.41
N VAL A 67 -0.76 5.90 11.62
CA VAL A 67 0.13 7.06 11.70
C VAL A 67 1.23 6.87 12.75
N ARG A 68 0.90 6.33 13.93
CA ARG A 68 1.86 6.01 14.99
C ARG A 68 2.94 4.99 14.60
N ASP A 69 2.70 4.21 13.54
CA ASP A 69 3.67 3.21 13.07
C ASP A 69 4.76 3.89 12.23
N ILE A 70 4.57 5.14 11.79
CA ILE A 70 5.49 5.86 10.88
C ILE A 70 5.87 7.27 11.37
N CYS A 71 5.16 7.83 12.35
CA CYS A 71 5.39 9.16 12.89
C CYS A 71 5.67 9.12 14.40
N HIS A 72 6.54 10.02 14.86
CA HIS A 72 6.81 10.31 16.26
C HIS A 72 6.39 11.75 16.54
N GLY A 73 5.27 11.95 17.22
CA GLY A 73 4.64 13.27 17.32
C GLY A 73 4.28 13.82 15.94
N ASP A 74 4.67 15.06 15.68
CA ASP A 74 4.41 15.75 14.40
C ASP A 74 5.48 15.46 13.33
N GLN A 75 6.48 14.62 13.63
CA GLN A 75 7.57 14.31 12.71
C GLN A 75 7.44 12.90 12.15
N MET A 76 7.51 12.80 10.81
CA MET A 76 7.59 11.51 10.14
C MET A 76 8.99 10.91 10.33
N ALA A 77 9.04 9.64 10.73
CA ALA A 77 10.30 8.94 10.97
C ALA A 77 11.07 8.76 9.66
N MET A 78 12.40 8.90 9.69
CA MET A 78 13.24 8.57 8.53
C MET A 78 13.26 7.07 8.26
N ARG A 79 13.21 6.26 9.32
CA ARG A 79 13.11 4.81 9.26
C ARG A 79 12.06 4.34 10.26
N THR A 80 11.35 3.28 9.91
CA THR A 80 10.40 2.63 10.81
C THR A 80 10.57 1.12 10.75
N ILE A 81 10.08 0.43 11.78
CA ILE A 81 10.03 -1.02 11.90
C ILE A 81 8.57 -1.42 12.09
N VAL A 82 8.04 -2.24 11.19
CA VAL A 82 6.66 -2.73 11.29
C VAL A 82 6.64 -4.26 11.22
N MET A 83 5.80 -4.87 12.06
CA MET A 83 5.60 -6.32 12.09
C MET A 83 4.74 -6.77 10.91
N GLN A 84 5.29 -7.60 10.02
CA GLN A 84 4.50 -8.17 8.92
C GLN A 84 3.49 -9.20 9.43
N ARG A 85 2.21 -9.06 9.06
CA ARG A 85 1.14 -9.93 9.58
C ARG A 85 1.32 -11.38 9.19
N LYS A 86 1.75 -11.66 7.95
CA LYS A 86 1.88 -13.04 7.45
C LYS A 86 3.03 -13.80 8.12
N THR A 87 4.17 -13.15 8.29
CA THR A 87 5.42 -13.80 8.70
C THR A 87 5.74 -13.60 10.17
N GLN A 88 5.05 -12.66 10.85
CA GLN A 88 5.36 -12.23 12.22
C GLN A 88 6.84 -11.85 12.38
N ARG A 89 7.39 -11.19 11.35
CA ARG A 89 8.76 -10.68 11.37
C ARG A 89 8.76 -9.16 11.30
N PRO A 90 9.59 -8.49 12.13
CA PRO A 90 9.80 -7.06 12.02
C PRO A 90 10.52 -6.76 10.71
N VAL A 91 10.03 -5.79 9.96
CA VAL A 91 10.67 -5.29 8.74
C VAL A 91 10.95 -3.82 8.92
N GLN A 92 12.23 -3.48 8.85
CA GLN A 92 12.69 -2.10 8.83
C GLN A 92 12.71 -1.58 7.39
N PHE A 93 12.23 -0.35 7.19
CA PHE A 93 12.34 0.35 5.92
C PHE A 93 12.58 1.83 6.12
N GLU A 94 13.12 2.47 5.08
CA GLU A 94 13.33 3.91 5.03
C GLU A 94 12.13 4.59 4.39
N ILE A 95 11.72 5.73 4.94
CA ILE A 95 10.73 6.60 4.33
C ILE A 95 11.50 7.66 3.55
N THR A 96 11.34 7.70 2.24
CA THR A 96 12.10 8.61 1.38
C THR A 96 11.57 10.04 1.49
N GLN A 97 12.38 11.03 1.09
CA GLN A 97 11.95 12.43 1.05
C GLN A 97 10.76 12.65 0.11
N ALA A 98 10.59 11.83 -0.94
CA ALA A 98 9.44 11.92 -1.82
C ALA A 98 8.12 11.47 -1.15
N THR A 99 8.21 10.75 -0.03
CA THR A 99 7.07 10.25 0.74
C THR A 99 6.71 11.19 1.89
N ARG A 100 7.67 11.95 2.42
CA ARG A 100 7.49 12.98 3.46
C ARG A 100 6.93 14.27 2.88
#